data_AF-A0AAP2DFG2-F1
#
_entry.id   AF-A0AAP2DFG2-F1
#
_cell.length_a   1.000
_cell.length_b   1.000
_cell.length_c   1.000
_cell.angle_alpha   90.00
_cell.angle_beta   90.00
_cell.angle_gamma   90.00
#
_symmetry.space_group_name_H-M   'P 1'
#
loop_
_entity.id
_entity.type
_entity.pdbx_description
1 polymer ?
#
loop_
_entity_poly.entity_id
_entity_poly.type
_entity_poly.pdbx_seq_one_letter_code
_entity_poly.pdbx_strand_id
1 'polypeptide(L)'
;MMTPVTLYRPVGANELMRIIETGMAFFPPRLYWEPIFYPVLNELYACEIAERWNMREVEGDDAGFVTAFEIPSSYLSQFEVQTVGLAHHQELWVPAEELAVWNSYILTGIRVTRAYCGKQYSMPDKIRICLVQGGLL
;
A
#
# COMPACT_ATOMS: atom_id res chain seq x y z
N MET A 1 -0.95 4.49 -26.56
CA MET A 1 0.11 4.12 -25.59
C MET A 1 -0.56 3.94 -24.24
N MET A 2 -0.24 2.87 -23.52
CA MET A 2 -0.80 2.61 -22.19
C MET A 2 -0.02 3.46 -21.19
N THR A 3 -0.63 4.52 -20.67
CA THR A 3 0.02 5.40 -19.67
C THR A 3 -0.18 4.79 -18.28
N PRO A 4 0.87 4.35 -17.59
CA PRO A 4 0.74 3.87 -16.22
C PRO A 4 0.44 5.05 -15.29
N VAL A 5 -0.39 4.80 -14.28
CA VAL A 5 -0.64 5.71 -13.18
C VAL A 5 -0.04 5.07 -11.93
N THR A 6 0.79 5.82 -11.21
CA THR A 6 1.29 5.39 -9.90
C THR A 6 0.20 5.61 -8.85
N LEU A 7 -0.15 4.54 -8.16
CA LEU A 7 -1.00 4.56 -6.97
C LEU A 7 -0.16 4.20 -5.76
N TYR A 8 -0.70 4.52 -4.59
CA TYR A 8 -0.04 4.26 -3.32
C TYR A 8 -0.96 3.48 -2.40
N ARG A 9 -0.38 2.73 -1.46
CA ARG A 9 -1.14 2.14 -0.37
C ARG A 9 -0.32 2.18 0.93
N PRO A 10 -0.84 2.82 1.98
CA PRO A 10 -0.26 2.70 3.31
C PRO A 10 -0.52 1.28 3.85
N VAL A 11 0.49 0.65 4.44
CA VAL A 11 0.41 -0.70 5.04
C VAL A 11 1.04 -0.70 6.43
N GLY A 12 0.58 -1.58 7.31
CA GLY A 12 1.29 -1.92 8.57
C GLY A 12 2.39 -2.97 8.34
N ALA A 13 3.15 -3.32 9.37
CA ALA A 13 4.24 -4.29 9.24
C ALA A 13 3.75 -5.69 8.85
N ASN A 14 2.65 -6.14 9.47
CA ASN A 14 2.05 -7.45 9.19
C ASN A 14 1.64 -7.60 7.72
N GLU A 15 1.01 -6.58 7.15
CA GLU A 15 0.63 -6.59 5.73
C GLU A 15 1.86 -6.49 4.82
N LEU A 16 2.84 -5.65 5.15
CA LEU A 16 4.09 -5.56 4.39
C LEU A 16 4.82 -6.91 4.35
N MET A 17 4.90 -7.64 5.46
CA MET A 17 5.49 -8.98 5.48
C MET A 17 4.79 -9.95 4.52
N ARG A 18 3.46 -9.91 4.46
CA ARG A 18 2.69 -10.74 3.52
C ARG A 18 2.95 -10.33 2.07
N ILE A 19 3.14 -9.04 1.78
CA ILE A 19 3.53 -8.56 0.44
C ILE A 19 4.96 -9.02 0.09
N ILE A 20 5.89 -8.98 1.05
CA ILE A 20 7.27 -9.48 0.85
C ILE A 20 7.25 -10.98 0.52
N GLU A 21 6.35 -11.75 1.13
CA GLU A 21 6.18 -13.18 0.84
C GLU A 21 5.69 -13.48 -0.58
N THR A 22 5.09 -12.49 -1.26
CA THR A 22 4.73 -12.59 -2.69
C THR A 22 5.90 -12.20 -3.61
N GLY A 23 7.06 -11.87 -3.06
CA GLY A 23 8.18 -11.29 -3.80
C GLY A 23 7.90 -9.85 -4.23
N MET A 24 7.06 -9.12 -3.49
CA MET A 24 6.61 -7.76 -3.83
C MET A 24 5.81 -7.68 -5.15
N ALA A 25 5.17 -8.78 -5.55
CA ALA A 25 4.46 -8.85 -6.83
C ALA A 25 2.98 -8.43 -6.72
N PHE A 26 2.31 -8.80 -5.62
CA PHE A 26 0.87 -8.58 -5.44
C PHE A 26 0.47 -8.39 -3.98
N PHE A 27 -0.69 -7.77 -3.77
CA PHE A 27 -1.30 -7.63 -2.44
C PHE A 27 -2.00 -8.94 -2.04
N PRO A 28 -1.83 -9.40 -0.79
CA PRO A 28 -2.52 -10.61 -0.33
C PRO A 28 -4.05 -10.42 -0.29
N PRO A 29 -4.84 -11.50 -0.36
CA PRO A 29 -6.30 -11.40 -0.21
C PRO A 29 -6.71 -10.68 1.08
N ARG A 30 -7.74 -9.83 0.96
CA ARG A 30 -8.37 -9.14 2.09
C ARG A 30 -9.02 -10.15 3.05
N LEU A 31 -9.17 -9.74 4.31
CA LEU A 31 -9.92 -10.53 5.29
C LEU A 31 -11.42 -10.45 4.95
N TYR A 32 -12.20 -11.46 5.34
CA TYR A 32 -13.61 -11.55 4.92
C TYR A 32 -14.47 -10.35 5.37
N TRP A 33 -14.05 -9.65 6.43
CA TRP A 33 -14.72 -8.47 6.97
C TRP A 33 -14.21 -7.15 6.38
N GLU A 34 -13.23 -7.21 5.48
CA GLU A 34 -12.66 -6.05 4.79
C GLU A 34 -13.22 -6.01 3.35
N PRO A 35 -14.36 -5.36 3.12
CA PRO A 35 -15.10 -5.49 1.85
C PRO A 35 -14.41 -4.78 0.67
N ILE A 36 -13.45 -3.89 0.96
CA ILE A 36 -12.80 -3.06 -0.04
C ILE A 36 -11.28 -3.10 0.10
N PHE A 37 -10.61 -3.03 -1.06
CA PHE A 37 -9.22 -2.67 -1.23
C PHE A 37 -9.17 -1.22 -1.74
N TYR A 38 -8.48 -0.33 -1.00
CA TYR A 38 -8.51 1.10 -1.28
C TYR A 38 -7.09 1.67 -1.47
N PRO A 39 -6.61 1.75 -2.71
CA PRO A 39 -5.38 2.47 -3.01
C PRO A 39 -5.66 3.97 -3.13
N VAL A 40 -4.68 4.78 -2.75
CA VAL A 40 -4.76 6.25 -2.80
C VAL A 40 -4.00 6.81 -4.00
N LEU A 41 -4.43 7.96 -4.49
CA LEU A 41 -3.94 8.54 -5.75
C LEU A 41 -2.65 9.36 -5.58
N ASN A 42 -2.21 9.64 -4.36
CA ASN A 42 -1.02 10.44 -4.12
C ASN A 42 -0.24 10.02 -2.88
N GLU A 43 1.08 10.23 -2.95
CA GLU A 43 2.00 9.83 -1.88
C GLU A 43 1.76 10.61 -0.60
N LEU A 44 1.38 11.90 -0.68
CA LEU A 44 1.15 12.74 0.49
C LEU A 44 0.06 12.13 1.38
N TYR A 45 -1.08 11.76 0.79
CA TYR A 45 -2.17 11.14 1.53
C TYR A 45 -1.77 9.77 2.10
N ALA A 46 -1.01 8.97 1.33
CA ALA A 46 -0.48 7.70 1.85
C ALA A 46 0.44 7.90 3.06
N CYS A 47 1.30 8.92 3.04
CA CYS A 47 2.17 9.29 4.16
C CYS A 47 1.34 9.68 5.39
N GLU A 48 0.32 10.51 5.22
CA GLU A 48 -0.55 10.95 6.32
C GLU A 48 -1.23 9.77 7.02
N ILE A 49 -1.68 8.76 6.26
CA ILE A 49 -2.27 7.54 6.81
C ILE A 49 -1.20 6.68 7.51
N ALA A 50 -0.06 6.44 6.85
CA ALA A 50 1.00 5.59 7.37
C ALA A 50 1.60 6.14 8.68
N GLU A 51 1.73 7.46 8.80
CA GLU A 51 2.26 8.11 9.99
C GLU A 51 1.27 8.10 11.17
N ARG A 52 -0.04 8.17 10.90
CA ARG A 52 -1.06 8.35 11.95
C ARG A 52 -1.74 7.05 12.39
N TRP A 53 -2.13 6.22 11.43
CA TRP A 53 -3.01 5.06 11.67
C TRP A 53 -2.21 3.76 11.82
N ASN A 54 -1.25 3.50 10.92
CA ASN A 54 -0.47 2.24 10.97
C ASN A 54 0.54 2.18 12.12
N MET A 55 0.75 3.27 12.86
CA MET A 55 1.56 3.24 14.09
C MET A 55 0.79 2.81 15.34
N ARG A 56 -0.53 2.57 15.26
CA ARG A 56 -1.40 2.45 16.44
C ARG A 56 -2.34 1.26 16.36
N GLU A 57 -1.86 0.03 16.45
CA GLU A 57 -2.78 -1.09 16.73
C GLU A 57 -2.30 -2.07 17.81
N VAL A 58 -1.00 -2.30 18.01
CA VAL A 58 -0.49 -3.20 19.07
C VAL A 58 0.90 -2.75 19.53
N GLU A 59 1.23 -2.86 20.82
CA GLU A 59 2.61 -2.72 21.30
C GLU A 59 3.52 -3.70 20.54
N GLY A 60 4.52 -3.17 19.81
CA GLY A 60 5.42 -3.96 18.96
C GLY A 60 5.05 -4.01 17.47
N ASP A 61 3.94 -3.38 17.06
CA ASP A 61 3.54 -3.19 15.64
C ASP A 61 3.38 -1.69 15.31
N ASP A 62 4.21 -0.84 15.94
CA ASP A 62 4.21 0.62 15.79
C ASP A 62 4.96 1.07 14.51
N ALA A 63 4.61 0.49 13.36
CA ALA A 63 5.25 0.85 12.08
C ALA A 63 4.27 0.95 10.90
N GLY A 64 4.37 2.07 10.18
CA GLY A 64 3.65 2.32 8.94
C GLY A 64 4.60 2.43 7.76
N PHE A 65 4.19 1.89 6.62
CA PHE A 65 4.96 1.95 5.38
C PHE A 65 4.07 2.46 4.25
N VAL A 66 4.65 3.24 3.34
CA VAL A 66 3.98 3.64 2.10
C VAL A 66 4.49 2.75 0.99
N THR A 67 3.58 2.05 0.33
CA THR A 67 3.87 1.31 -0.89
C THR A 67 3.41 2.09 -2.13
N ALA A 68 4.08 1.88 -3.25
CA ALA A 68 3.74 2.43 -4.54
C ALA A 68 3.77 1.33 -5.62
N PHE A 69 2.87 1.43 -6.59
CA PHE A 69 2.75 0.47 -7.69
C PHE A 69 2.04 1.13 -8.87
N GLU A 70 2.17 0.54 -10.06
CA GLU A 70 1.68 1.12 -11.31
C GLU A 70 0.57 0.29 -11.92
N ILE A 71 -0.52 0.95 -12.32
CA ILE A 71 -1.67 0.35 -12.98
C ILE A 71 -1.94 1.09 -14.31
N PRO A 72 -2.32 0.39 -15.39
CA PRO A 72 -2.75 1.03 -16.64
C PRO A 72 -3.91 1.99 -16.45
N SER A 73 -3.81 3.21 -16.98
CA SER A 73 -4.90 4.20 -16.93
C SER A 73 -6.21 3.68 -17.53
N SER A 74 -6.14 2.81 -18.54
CA SER A 74 -7.31 2.18 -19.18
C SER A 74 -8.04 1.19 -18.27
N TYR A 75 -7.33 0.55 -17.34
CA TYR A 75 -7.96 -0.29 -16.32
C TYR A 75 -8.51 0.57 -15.17
N LEU A 76 -7.81 1.65 -14.81
CA LEU A 76 -8.26 2.56 -13.74
C LEU A 76 -9.55 3.32 -14.09
N SER A 77 -9.82 3.58 -15.37
CA SER A 77 -10.97 4.39 -15.79
C SER A 77 -12.35 3.80 -15.45
N GLN A 78 -12.40 2.54 -14.98
CA GLN A 78 -13.65 1.92 -14.51
C GLN A 78 -13.96 2.24 -13.04
N PHE A 79 -12.98 2.72 -12.27
CA PHE A 79 -13.14 3.02 -10.84
C PHE A 79 -13.42 4.51 -10.65
N GLU A 80 -14.41 4.82 -9.82
CA GLU A 80 -14.69 6.19 -9.41
C GLU A 80 -13.66 6.66 -8.37
N VAL A 81 -13.15 7.89 -8.56
CA VAL A 81 -12.29 8.53 -7.57
C VAL A 81 -13.14 9.10 -6.43
N GLN A 82 -12.95 8.56 -5.24
CA GLN A 82 -13.60 9.00 -4.02
C GLN A 82 -12.74 10.06 -3.32
N THR A 83 -13.39 11.08 -2.75
CA THR A 83 -12.71 12.08 -1.90
C THR A 83 -13.27 12.01 -0.49
N VAL A 84 -12.48 11.50 0.46
CA VAL A 84 -12.95 11.15 1.82
C VAL A 84 -12.54 12.15 2.91
N GLY A 85 -12.14 13.36 2.50
CA GLY A 85 -11.75 14.42 3.44
C GLY A 85 -11.27 15.67 2.72
N LEU A 86 -9.98 15.98 2.86
CA LEU A 86 -9.37 17.10 2.15
C LEU A 86 -9.35 16.83 0.64
N ALA A 87 -9.18 17.87 -0.17
CA ALA A 87 -9.21 17.76 -1.63
C ALA A 87 -8.17 16.76 -2.19
N HIS A 88 -7.05 16.55 -1.49
CA HIS A 88 -6.04 15.56 -1.86
C HIS A 88 -6.27 14.17 -1.25
N HIS A 89 -7.29 13.97 -0.43
CA HIS A 89 -7.63 12.65 0.13
C HIS A 89 -8.42 11.83 -0.89
N GLN A 90 -7.75 11.48 -1.98
CA GLN A 90 -8.34 10.76 -3.10
C GLN A 90 -7.97 9.28 -3.05
N GLU A 91 -8.97 8.43 -3.18
CA GLU A 91 -8.83 6.98 -3.17
C GLU A 91 -9.77 6.30 -4.17
N LEU A 92 -9.47 5.05 -4.50
CA LEU A 92 -10.36 4.18 -5.26
C LEU A 92 -10.96 3.15 -4.30
N TRP A 93 -12.19 2.73 -4.55
CA TRP A 93 -12.80 1.61 -3.83
C TRP A 93 -12.92 0.41 -4.76
N VAL A 94 -12.02 -0.56 -4.59
CA VAL A 94 -11.99 -1.82 -5.35
C VAL A 94 -12.64 -2.90 -4.49
N PRO A 95 -13.66 -3.63 -4.97
CA PRO A 95 -14.24 -4.74 -4.22
C PRO A 95 -13.17 -5.78 -3.86
N ALA A 96 -13.23 -6.34 -2.65
CA ALA A 96 -12.24 -7.29 -2.18
C ALA A 96 -12.14 -8.55 -3.08
N GLU A 97 -13.27 -8.98 -3.65
CA GLU A 97 -13.36 -10.06 -4.62
C GLU A 97 -12.63 -9.77 -5.95
N GLU A 98 -12.47 -8.49 -6.31
CA GLU A 98 -11.77 -8.07 -7.53
C GLU A 98 -10.26 -7.92 -7.31
N LEU A 99 -9.75 -8.05 -6.08
CA LEU A 99 -8.34 -7.84 -5.77
C LEU A 99 -7.41 -8.78 -6.57
N ALA A 100 -7.86 -10.01 -6.87
CA ALA A 100 -7.10 -10.92 -7.72
C ALA A 100 -6.94 -10.38 -9.15
N VAL A 101 -8.01 -9.79 -9.71
CA VAL A 101 -7.98 -9.15 -11.03
C VAL A 101 -7.10 -7.90 -10.96
N TRP A 102 -7.30 -7.06 -9.95
CA TRP A 102 -6.46 -5.88 -9.70
C TRP A 102 -4.97 -6.20 -9.71
N ASN A 103 -4.57 -7.24 -8.95
CA ASN A 103 -3.18 -7.67 -8.86
C ASN A 103 -2.58 -8.07 -10.23
N SER A 104 -3.39 -8.60 -11.15
CA SER A 104 -2.92 -8.95 -12.51
C SER A 104 -2.58 -7.73 -13.37
N TYR A 105 -3.05 -6.53 -12.98
CA TYR A 105 -2.78 -5.27 -13.67
C TYR A 105 -1.59 -4.49 -13.07
N ILE A 106 -0.97 -4.98 -12.00
CA ILE A 106 0.26 -4.40 -11.44
C ILE A 106 1.41 -4.62 -12.43
N LEU A 107 2.06 -3.54 -12.88
CA LEU A 107 3.04 -3.60 -13.97
C LEU A 107 4.46 -3.94 -13.51
N THR A 108 4.98 -3.20 -12.54
CA THR A 108 6.39 -3.24 -12.11
C THR A 108 6.56 -3.78 -10.70
N GLY A 109 5.51 -4.42 -10.16
CA GLY A 109 5.43 -4.85 -8.78
C GLY A 109 5.16 -3.70 -7.82
N ILE A 110 5.36 -3.99 -6.54
CA ILE A 110 5.12 -3.10 -5.42
C ILE A 110 6.48 -2.69 -4.85
N ARG A 111 6.66 -1.40 -4.56
CA ARG A 111 7.87 -0.89 -3.88
C ARG A 111 7.49 -0.11 -2.65
N VAL A 112 8.34 -0.12 -1.62
CA VAL A 112 8.19 0.79 -0.48
C VAL A 112 8.81 2.13 -0.85
N THR A 113 8.15 3.24 -0.54
CA THR A 113 8.66 4.60 -0.78
C THR A 113 8.91 5.39 0.50
N ARG A 114 8.22 5.06 1.60
CA ARG A 114 8.44 5.65 2.93
C ARG A 114 8.27 4.59 4.00
N ALA A 115 9.02 4.73 5.09
CA ALA A 115 8.90 3.93 6.30
C ALA A 115 8.84 4.87 7.50
N TYR A 116 7.90 4.60 8.40
CA TYR A 116 7.72 5.31 9.64
C TYR A 116 7.70 4.29 10.77
N CYS A 117 8.71 4.31 11.63
CA CYS A 117 8.87 3.34 12.71
C CYS A 117 8.84 4.09 14.04
N GLY A 118 8.02 3.64 14.98
CA GLY A 118 8.05 4.14 16.34
C GLY A 118 9.34 3.75 17.07
N LYS A 119 9.59 4.40 18.19
CA LYS A 119 10.88 4.30 18.91
C LYS A 119 11.16 2.90 19.45
N GLN A 120 10.13 2.11 19.68
CA GLN A 120 10.23 0.78 20.27
C GLN A 120 10.04 -0.33 19.22
N TYR A 121 9.77 0.05 17.97
CA TYR A 121 9.57 -0.89 16.88
C TYR A 121 10.84 -1.71 16.62
N SER A 122 10.72 -3.02 16.81
CA SER A 122 11.77 -3.97 16.44
C SER A 122 11.54 -4.44 15.01
N MET A 123 12.20 -3.78 14.07
CA MET A 123 12.02 -4.08 12.65
C MET A 123 12.45 -5.52 12.29
N PRO A 124 11.54 -6.35 11.76
CA PRO A 124 11.88 -7.69 11.27
C PRO A 124 12.92 -7.65 10.15
N ASP A 125 13.81 -8.66 10.11
CA ASP A 125 14.89 -8.74 9.10
C ASP A 125 14.37 -8.70 7.66
N LYS A 126 13.24 -9.35 7.39
CA LYS A 126 12.60 -9.32 6.05
C LYS A 126 12.27 -7.89 5.62
N ILE A 127 11.70 -7.08 6.52
CA ILE A 127 11.39 -5.67 6.26
C ILE A 127 12.68 -4.88 6.09
N ARG A 128 13.65 -5.06 6.99
CA ARG A 128 14.96 -4.39 6.90
C ARG A 128 15.64 -4.63 5.55
N ILE A 129 15.70 -5.89 5.10
CA ILE A 129 16.28 -6.27 3.80
C ILE A 129 15.53 -5.59 2.66
N CYS A 130 14.19 -5.61 2.70
CA CYS A 130 13.35 -4.94 1.69
C CYS A 130 13.65 -3.43 1.61
N LEU A 131 13.77 -2.75 2.76
CA LEU A 131 14.07 -1.33 2.81
C LEU A 131 15.49 -0.99 2.31
N VAL A 132 16.49 -1.81 2.66
CA VAL A 132 17.87 -1.64 2.15
C VAL A 132 17.92 -1.82 0.63
N GLN A 133 17.25 -2.84 0.10
CA GLN A 133 17.14 -3.06 -1.35
C GLN A 133 16.44 -1.90 -2.07
N GLY A 134 15.48 -1.26 -1.40
CA GLY A 134 14.80 -0.05 -1.87
C GLY A 134 15.55 1.26 -1.63
N GLY A 135 16.72 1.25 -0.99
CA GLY A 135 17.50 2.45 -0.68
C GLY A 135 16.87 3.36 0.38
N LEU A 136 16.05 2.81 1.29
CA LEU A 136 15.37 3.54 2.36
C LEU A 136 16.08 3.42 3.72
N LEU A 137 17.13 2.59 3.82
CA LEU A 137 18.00 2.41 4.98
C LEU A 137 19.46 2.30 4.55
#